data_AF-A0ABD1URT5-F1
#
_entry.id   AF-A0ABD1URT5-F1
#
_cell.length_a   1.000
_cell.length_b   1.000
_cell.length_c   1.000
_cell.angle_alpha   90.00
_cell.angle_beta   90.00
_cell.angle_gamma   90.00
#
_symmetry.space_group_name_H-M   'P 1'
#
loop_
_entity.id
_entity.type
_entity.pdbx_description
1 polymer ?
#
loop_
_entity_poly.entity_id
_entity_poly.type
_entity_poly.pdbx_seq_one_letter_code
_entity_poly.pdbx_strand_id
1 'polypeptide(L)'
;MLSLIFIGIRLEQHFGFVRIGIIYLLSGFGGSILSSLFIQNHISVGASGALFGLLGAMLSELITNWTIYTNKIAALLTLLVIVAINLAVGILPHVDNFAHIGGFLTGFLLGFVLLPHPQFGWMERRNLPEDGSVMKLDDLLNLAFLSKDQDIKNQLLEFLH
;
A
#
# COMPACT_ATOMS: atom_id res chain seq x y z
N MET A 1 4.64 -17.70 1.56
CA MET A 1 5.89 -17.00 1.20
C MET A 1 5.75 -16.19 -0.09
N LEU A 2 5.51 -16.79 -1.27
CA LEU A 2 5.30 -16.04 -2.53
C LEU A 2 4.20 -14.98 -2.46
N SER A 3 3.04 -15.32 -1.89
CA SER A 3 1.94 -14.39 -1.64
C SER A 3 2.33 -13.16 -0.81
N LEU A 4 3.32 -13.30 0.08
CA LEU A 4 3.78 -12.22 0.96
C LEU A 4 4.72 -11.25 0.22
N ILE A 5 5.45 -11.74 -0.78
CA ILE A 5 6.28 -10.91 -1.64
C ILE A 5 5.39 -9.97 -2.47
N PHE A 6 4.30 -10.49 -3.05
CA PHE A 6 3.33 -9.65 -3.77
C PHE A 6 2.73 -8.55 -2.88
N ILE A 7 2.44 -8.89 -1.62
CA ILE A 7 1.99 -7.94 -0.61
C ILE A 7 3.05 -6.88 -0.31
N GLY A 8 4.30 -7.28 -0.11
CA GLY A 8 5.42 -6.37 0.12
C GLY A 8 5.63 -5.40 -1.03
N ILE A 9 5.62 -5.89 -2.28
CA ILE A 9 5.74 -5.07 -3.49
C ILE A 9 4.60 -4.06 -3.58
N ARG A 10 3.36 -4.48 -3.30
CA ARG A 10 2.19 -3.57 -3.28
C ARG A 10 2.35 -2.45 -2.25
N LEU A 11 2.78 -2.80 -1.04
CA LEU A 11 3.05 -1.83 0.02
C LEU A 11 4.17 -0.85 -0.36
N GLU A 12 5.23 -1.37 -1.00
CA GLU A 12 6.37 -0.57 -1.45
C GLU A 12 5.97 0.44 -2.53
N GLN A 13 5.15 0.04 -3.50
CA GLN A 13 4.62 0.93 -4.53
C GLN A 13 3.75 2.05 -3.96
N HIS A 14 3.04 1.79 -2.85
CA HIS A 14 2.09 2.75 -2.28
C HIS A 14 2.71 3.69 -1.23
N PHE A 15 3.71 3.24 -0.47
CA PHE A 15 4.30 4.00 0.65
C PHE A 15 5.80 4.29 0.49
N GLY A 16 6.43 3.74 -0.55
CA GLY A 16 7.84 3.89 -0.85
C GLY A 16 8.73 2.84 -0.15
N PHE A 17 9.85 2.53 -0.79
CA PHE A 17 10.78 1.50 -0.37
C PHE A 17 11.36 1.72 1.04
N VAL A 18 11.60 2.98 1.44
CA VAL A 18 12.24 3.29 2.74
C VAL A 18 11.34 2.86 3.90
N ARG A 19 10.04 3.20 3.86
CA ARG A 19 9.11 2.89 4.95
C ARG A 19 8.92 1.38 5.06
N ILE A 20 8.72 0.71 3.93
CA ILE A 20 8.54 -0.74 3.89
C ILE A 20 9.81 -1.49 4.28
N GLY A 21 10.99 -0.99 3.87
CA GLY A 21 12.28 -1.52 4.29
C GLY A 21 12.48 -1.42 5.81
N ILE A 22 12.15 -0.28 6.43
CA ILE A 22 12.21 -0.11 7.89
C ILE A 22 11.26 -1.07 8.59
N ILE A 23 10.00 -1.16 8.14
CA ILE A 23 9.01 -2.08 8.71
C ILE A 23 9.51 -3.52 8.61
N TYR A 24 10.03 -3.93 7.44
CA TYR A 24 10.54 -5.28 7.22
C TYR A 24 11.70 -5.61 8.18
N LEU A 25 12.72 -4.74 8.25
CA LEU A 25 13.90 -4.96 9.10
C LEU A 25 13.54 -5.01 10.59
N LEU A 26 12.76 -4.03 11.07
CA LEU A 26 12.37 -3.97 12.48
C LEU A 26 11.41 -5.09 12.86
N SER A 27 10.53 -5.52 11.96
CA SER A 27 9.66 -6.66 12.22
C SER A 27 10.43 -7.97 12.28
N GLY A 28 11.44 -8.15 11.42
CA GLY A 28 12.37 -9.28 11.52
C GLY A 28 13.07 -9.31 12.87
N PHE A 29 13.56 -8.15 13.33
CA PHE A 29 14.22 -8.03 14.63
C PHE A 29 13.26 -8.28 15.80
N GLY A 30 12.06 -7.71 15.79
CA GLY A 30 11.03 -7.94 16.80
C GLY A 30 10.56 -9.40 16.86
N GLY A 31 10.45 -10.05 15.71
CA GLY A 31 10.20 -11.50 15.62
C GLY A 31 11.32 -12.32 16.26
N SER A 32 12.59 -12.02 15.94
CA SER A 32 13.73 -12.72 16.53
C SER A 32 13.86 -12.49 18.05
N ILE A 33 13.56 -11.29 18.55
CA ILE A 33 13.50 -11.05 20.01
C ILE A 33 12.43 -11.91 20.65
N LEU A 34 11.20 -11.89 20.10
CA LEU A 34 10.10 -12.65 20.70
C LEU A 34 10.39 -14.16 20.67
N SER A 35 10.89 -14.66 19.55
CA SER A 35 11.39 -16.03 19.43
C SER A 35 12.42 -16.36 20.50
N SER A 36 13.48 -15.54 20.65
CA SER A 36 14.54 -15.80 21.62
C SER A 36 14.07 -15.76 23.09
N LEU A 37 13.00 -15.03 23.38
CA LEU A 37 12.42 -14.99 24.73
C LEU A 37 11.63 -16.26 25.07
N PHE A 38 10.96 -16.87 24.08
CA PHE A 38 10.09 -18.03 24.28
C PHE A 38 10.73 -19.37 23.93
N ILE A 39 11.72 -19.39 23.03
CA ILE A 39 12.45 -20.58 22.60
C ILE A 39 13.94 -20.36 22.87
N GLN A 40 14.44 -20.95 23.95
CA GLN A 40 15.84 -20.82 24.37
C GLN A 40 16.79 -21.81 23.67
N ASN A 41 16.26 -22.87 23.03
CA ASN A 41 17.05 -23.98 22.49
C ASN A 41 17.16 -24.02 20.96
N HIS A 42 16.56 -23.06 20.23
CA HIS A 42 16.67 -22.98 18.77
C HIS A 42 16.86 -21.54 18.32
N ILE A 43 17.91 -21.29 17.54
CA ILE A 43 18.15 -20.00 16.90
C ILE A 43 17.25 -19.91 15.66
N SER A 44 16.05 -19.34 15.83
CA SER A 44 15.16 -19.06 14.70
C SER A 44 15.40 -17.65 14.20
N VAL A 45 16.29 -17.53 13.22
CA VAL A 45 16.53 -16.29 12.48
C VAL A 45 16.00 -16.51 11.09
N GLY A 46 14.92 -15.82 10.73
CA GLY A 46 14.21 -16.08 9.49
C GLY A 46 13.62 -14.82 8.89
N ALA A 47 13.83 -14.65 7.58
CA ALA A 47 13.13 -13.65 6.77
C ALA A 47 11.60 -13.77 6.86
N SER A 48 11.09 -14.94 7.27
CA SER A 48 9.66 -15.18 7.44
C SER A 48 9.02 -14.31 8.52
N GLY A 49 9.69 -14.01 9.64
CA GLY A 49 9.17 -13.08 10.66
C GLY A 49 8.98 -11.66 10.11
N ALA A 50 9.93 -11.20 9.29
CA ALA A 50 9.85 -9.90 8.61
C ALA A 50 8.69 -9.84 7.59
N LEU A 51 8.47 -10.93 6.84
CA LEU A 51 7.33 -11.04 5.91
C LEU A 51 5.98 -11.06 6.65
N PHE A 52 5.91 -11.69 7.82
CA PHE A 52 4.74 -11.59 8.70
C PHE A 52 4.54 -10.17 9.24
N GLY A 53 5.61 -9.43 9.48
CA GLY A 53 5.54 -7.99 9.79
C GLY A 53 4.88 -7.17 8.68
N LEU A 54 5.19 -7.45 7.41
CA LEU A 54 4.53 -6.78 6.29
C LEU A 54 3.02 -7.09 6.23
N LEU A 55 2.60 -8.30 6.61
CA LEU A 55 1.17 -8.63 6.77
C LEU A 55 0.52 -7.82 7.90
N GLY A 56 1.20 -7.69 9.04
CA GLY A 56 0.74 -6.86 10.15
C GLY A 56 0.61 -5.39 9.72
N ALA A 57 1.58 -4.88 8.97
CA ALA A 57 1.55 -3.53 8.44
C ALA A 57 0.40 -3.31 7.44
N MET A 58 0.11 -4.28 6.56
CA MET A 58 -1.08 -4.26 5.72
C MET A 58 -2.38 -4.26 6.53
N LEU A 59 -2.47 -5.04 7.60
CA LEU A 59 -3.64 -5.02 8.46
C LEU A 59 -3.83 -3.64 9.08
N SER A 60 -2.74 -3.04 9.57
CA SER A 60 -2.81 -1.69 10.12
C SER A 60 -3.22 -0.66 9.07
N GLU A 61 -2.70 -0.76 7.84
CA GLU A 61 -3.09 0.11 6.73
C GLU A 61 -4.58 0.01 6.44
N LEU A 62 -5.11 -1.22 6.39
CA LEU A 62 -6.53 -1.48 6.15
C LEU A 62 -7.42 -0.88 7.25
N ILE A 63 -6.97 -0.94 8.51
CA ILE A 63 -7.68 -0.34 9.65
C ILE A 63 -7.61 1.18 9.61
N THR A 64 -6.43 1.77 9.35
CA THR A 64 -6.24 3.22 9.33
C THR A 64 -6.93 3.87 8.12
N ASN A 65 -6.98 3.19 6.97
CA ASN A 65 -7.59 3.68 5.73
C ASN A 65 -8.95 3.02 5.43
N TRP A 66 -9.70 2.67 6.48
CA TRP A 66 -10.95 1.91 6.41
C TRP A 66 -12.00 2.47 5.43
N THR A 67 -12.03 3.78 5.23
CA THR A 67 -13.03 4.47 4.40
C THR A 67 -12.81 4.27 2.90
N ILE A 68 -11.59 3.97 2.44
CA ILE A 68 -11.21 3.92 1.03
C ILE A 68 -11.64 2.61 0.35
N TYR A 69 -11.71 1.51 1.09
CA TYR A 69 -12.00 0.20 0.52
C TYR A 69 -13.50 -0.04 0.30
N THR A 70 -13.91 -0.37 -0.92
CA THR A 70 -15.32 -0.67 -1.27
C THR A 70 -15.81 -1.96 -0.61
N ASN A 71 -14.94 -2.97 -0.48
CA ASN A 71 -15.29 -4.29 0.07
C ASN A 71 -14.38 -4.66 1.27
N LYS A 72 -14.50 -3.86 2.34
CA LYS A 72 -13.64 -3.85 3.53
C LYS A 72 -13.58 -5.20 4.25
N ILE A 73 -14.75 -5.82 4.43
CA ILE A 73 -14.89 -7.08 5.15
C ILE A 73 -14.23 -8.21 4.37
N ALA A 74 -14.38 -8.24 3.04
CA ALA A 74 -13.73 -9.24 2.19
C ALA A 74 -12.20 -9.13 2.22
N ALA A 75 -11.66 -7.91 2.17
CA ALA A 75 -10.22 -7.67 2.29
C ALA A 75 -9.68 -8.10 3.66
N LEU A 76 -10.37 -7.73 4.75
CA LEU A 76 -9.97 -8.10 6.11
C LEU A 76 -10.04 -9.61 6.33
N LEU A 77 -11.12 -10.26 5.90
CA LEU A 77 -11.27 -11.72 6.00
C LEU A 77 -10.21 -12.43 5.18
N THR A 78 -9.91 -11.96 3.96
CA THR A 78 -8.87 -12.57 3.12
C THR A 78 -7.51 -12.46 3.81
N LEU A 79 -7.16 -11.28 4.34
CA LEU A 79 -5.91 -11.08 5.05
C LEU A 79 -5.82 -11.98 6.29
N LEU A 80 -6.89 -12.06 7.07
CA LEU A 80 -6.95 -12.88 8.29
C LEU A 80 -6.83 -14.37 7.96
N VAL A 81 -7.47 -14.84 6.89
CA VAL A 81 -7.35 -16.22 6.39
C VAL A 81 -5.91 -16.49 5.94
N ILE A 82 -5.28 -15.57 5.21
CA ILE A 82 -3.88 -15.71 4.78
C ILE A 82 -2.97 -15.82 6.01
N VAL A 83 -3.13 -14.94 7.01
CA VAL A 83 -2.35 -14.97 8.25
C VAL A 83 -2.56 -16.30 8.97
N ALA A 84 -3.81 -16.73 9.17
CA ALA A 84 -4.15 -17.96 9.86
C ALA A 84 -3.56 -19.20 9.15
N ILE A 85 -3.67 -19.28 7.83
CA ILE A 85 -3.08 -20.38 7.04
C ILE A 85 -1.55 -20.38 7.17
N ASN A 86 -0.89 -19.22 7.08
CA ASN A 86 0.57 -19.18 7.19
C ASN A 86 1.04 -19.54 8.62
N LEU A 87 0.32 -19.14 9.67
CA LEU A 87 0.61 -19.62 11.04
C LEU A 87 0.34 -21.11 11.20
N ALA A 88 -0.74 -21.63 10.61
CA ALA A 88 -1.08 -23.06 10.68
C ALA A 88 -0.04 -23.93 9.96
N VAL A 89 0.48 -23.47 8.82
CA VAL A 89 1.61 -24.11 8.13
C VAL A 89 2.89 -24.02 8.97
N GLY A 90 3.03 -22.99 9.80
CA GLY A 90 4.11 -22.87 10.78
C GLY A 90 4.03 -23.83 11.98
N ILE A 91 3.01 -24.68 12.07
CA ILE A 91 2.92 -25.76 13.06
C ILE A 91 3.80 -26.97 12.65
N LEU A 92 4.35 -26.97 11.44
CA LEU A 92 5.32 -27.98 11.02
C LEU A 92 6.59 -27.97 11.90
N PRO A 93 7.17 -29.14 12.20
CA PRO A 93 8.40 -29.21 12.99
C PRO A 93 9.51 -28.41 12.29
N HIS A 94 10.28 -27.64 13.08
CA HIS A 94 11.30 -26.65 12.67
C HIS A 94 10.81 -25.24 12.32
N VAL A 95 9.52 -24.92 12.45
CA VAL A 95 9.02 -23.55 12.26
C VAL A 95 8.72 -22.88 13.60
N ASP A 96 9.23 -21.66 13.76
CA ASP A 96 9.06 -20.86 14.97
C ASP A 96 7.86 -19.92 14.84
N ASN A 97 6.75 -20.32 15.47
CA ASN A 97 5.53 -19.51 15.51
C ASN A 97 5.70 -18.23 16.34
N PHE A 98 6.59 -18.20 17.34
CA PHE A 98 6.83 -16.99 18.12
C PHE A 98 7.55 -15.92 17.28
N ALA A 99 8.45 -16.34 16.38
CA ALA A 99 9.06 -15.42 15.42
C ALA A 99 8.03 -14.77 14.49
N HIS A 100 7.03 -15.54 14.04
CA HIS A 100 5.96 -15.04 13.16
C HIS A 100 5.00 -14.12 13.90
N ILE A 101 4.59 -14.49 15.11
CA ILE A 101 3.72 -13.66 15.96
C ILE A 101 4.41 -12.34 16.32
N GLY A 102 5.68 -12.40 16.72
CA GLY A 102 6.45 -11.21 17.08
C GLY A 102 6.68 -10.29 15.89
N GLY A 103 6.99 -10.87 14.72
CA GLY A 103 7.11 -10.12 13.49
C GLY A 103 5.81 -9.43 13.10
N PHE A 104 4.69 -10.17 13.12
CA PHE A 104 3.36 -9.62 12.81
C PHE A 104 2.97 -8.48 13.75
N LEU A 105 3.14 -8.66 15.06
CA LEU A 105 2.78 -7.63 16.04
C LEU A 105 3.64 -6.37 15.89
N THR A 106 4.95 -6.54 15.71
CA THR A 106 5.87 -5.42 15.50
C THR A 106 5.52 -4.67 14.22
N GLY A 107 5.28 -5.38 13.12
CA GLY A 107 4.90 -4.78 11.84
C GLY A 107 3.53 -4.11 11.86
N PHE A 108 2.57 -4.65 12.62
CA PHE A 108 1.28 -4.02 12.85
C PHE A 108 1.42 -2.66 13.56
N LEU A 109 2.19 -2.61 14.65
CA LEU A 109 2.44 -1.38 15.40
C LEU A 109 3.21 -0.35 14.56
N LEU A 110 4.24 -0.78 13.84
CA LEU A 110 5.00 0.10 12.94
C LEU A 110 4.16 0.58 11.76
N GLY A 111 3.29 -0.28 11.22
CA GLY A 111 2.33 0.08 10.19
C GLY A 111 1.40 1.19 10.65
N PHE A 112 0.95 1.13 11.90
CA PHE A 112 0.06 2.14 12.47
C PHE A 112 0.72 3.51 12.58
N VAL A 113 2.03 3.53 12.83
CA VAL A 113 2.82 4.77 12.97
C VAL A 113 3.32 5.30 11.63
N LEU A 114 3.77 4.42 10.72
CA LEU A 114 4.49 4.81 9.49
C LEU A 114 3.62 4.83 8.22
N LEU A 115 2.49 4.12 8.23
CA LEU A 115 1.52 4.05 7.14
C LEU A 115 0.23 4.88 7.32
N PRO A 116 0.09 5.85 8.25
CA PRO A 116 -0.97 6.85 8.12
C PRO A 116 -0.85 7.52 6.75
N HIS A 117 -1.92 7.45 5.96
CA HIS A 117 -2.02 8.16 4.70
C HIS A 117 -2.76 9.48 4.97
N PRO A 118 -2.06 10.60 5.26
CA PRO A 118 -2.71 11.90 5.21
C PRO A 118 -3.15 12.10 3.76
N GLN A 119 -4.45 12.15 3.54
CA GLN A 119 -5.03 12.39 2.23
C GLN A 119 -4.62 13.79 1.75
N PHE A 120 -3.46 13.92 1.12
CA PHE A 120 -3.18 15.08 0.26
C PHE A 120 -3.90 14.88 -1.07
N GLY A 121 -5.24 14.85 -1.00
CA GLY A 121 -6.14 14.89 -2.16
C GLY A 121 -6.12 16.23 -2.91
N TRP A 122 -5.04 17.01 -2.78
CA TRP A 122 -4.87 18.34 -3.38
C TRP A 122 -3.93 18.34 -4.60
N MET A 123 -3.20 17.25 -4.88
CA MET A 123 -2.30 17.17 -6.04
C MET A 123 -2.92 16.44 -7.24
N GLU A 124 -3.85 15.51 -7.03
CA GLU A 124 -4.54 14.80 -8.14
C GLU A 124 -5.68 15.65 -8.76
N ARG A 125 -6.15 16.68 -8.05
CA ARG A 125 -7.20 17.60 -8.48
C ARG A 125 -6.70 18.74 -9.39
N ARG A 126 -5.49 18.63 -9.96
CA ARG A 126 -4.95 19.61 -10.92
C ARG A 126 -5.07 19.18 -12.38
N ASN A 127 -5.38 17.91 -12.67
CA ASN A 127 -5.38 17.39 -14.04
C ASN A 127 -6.71 16.78 -14.49
N LEU A 128 -7.81 17.04 -13.78
CA LEU A 128 -9.15 16.74 -14.26
C LEU A 128 -9.93 18.05 -14.36
N PRO A 129 -10.39 18.48 -15.55
CA PRO A 129 -11.35 19.57 -15.68
C PRO A 129 -12.59 19.18 -14.88
N GLU A 130 -12.91 19.98 -13.87
CA GLU A 130 -13.87 19.60 -12.83
C GLU A 130 -15.33 19.92 -13.16
N ASP A 131 -15.64 20.22 -14.42
CA ASP A 131 -16.98 20.66 -14.78
C ASP A 131 -17.30 20.27 -16.22
N GLY A 132 -18.58 20.03 -16.49
CA GLY A 132 -19.15 20.19 -17.83
C GLY A 132 -19.15 21.66 -18.26
N SER A 133 -18.10 22.40 -17.90
CA SER A 133 -17.86 23.78 -18.27
C SER A 133 -17.53 23.80 -19.75
N VAL A 134 -18.42 24.45 -20.50
CA VAL A 134 -18.14 25.04 -21.80
C VAL A 134 -16.69 25.54 -21.80
N MET A 135 -15.87 24.98 -22.68
CA MET A 135 -14.47 25.37 -22.86
C MET A 135 -14.43 26.89 -23.02
N LYS A 136 -13.66 27.59 -22.19
CA LYS A 136 -13.72 29.04 -22.15
C LYS A 136 -13.14 29.63 -23.44
N LEU A 137 -13.60 30.82 -23.80
CA LEU A 137 -13.22 31.50 -25.05
C LEU A 137 -11.70 31.64 -25.23
N ASP A 138 -10.98 31.85 -24.13
CA ASP A 138 -9.52 31.90 -24.07
C ASP A 138 -8.85 30.57 -24.38
N ASP A 139 -9.46 29.45 -23.99
CA ASP A 139 -8.97 28.11 -24.33
C ASP A 139 -9.16 27.82 -25.84
N LEU A 140 -10.29 28.24 -26.43
CA LEU A 140 -10.52 28.14 -27.88
C LEU A 140 -9.51 28.95 -28.68
N LEU A 141 -9.26 30.20 -28.26
CA LEU A 141 -8.27 31.06 -28.89
C LEU A 141 -6.88 30.44 -28.79
N ASN A 142 -6.48 29.96 -27.61
CA ASN A 142 -5.19 29.33 -27.42
C ASN A 142 -5.03 28.06 -28.29
N LEU A 143 -6.06 27.22 -28.41
CA LEU A 143 -6.05 26.06 -29.29
C LEU A 143 -6.00 26.44 -30.78
N ALA A 144 -6.72 27.48 -31.20
CA ALA A 144 -6.69 27.99 -32.57
C ALA A 144 -5.33 28.63 -32.93
N PHE A 145 -4.66 29.28 -31.98
CA PHE A 145 -3.31 29.81 -32.18
C PHE A 145 -2.23 28.73 -32.22
N LEU A 146 -2.42 27.63 -31.49
CA LEU A 146 -1.47 26.52 -31.43
C LEU A 146 -1.67 25.47 -32.54
N SER A 147 -2.85 25.42 -33.16
CA SER A 147 -3.11 24.53 -34.29
C SER A 147 -2.34 24.97 -35.54
N LYS A 148 -1.54 24.05 -36.09
CA LYS A 148 -0.88 24.21 -37.39
C LYS A 148 -1.79 23.83 -38.57
N ASP A 149 -2.92 23.19 -38.28
CA ASP A 149 -3.92 22.78 -39.25
C ASP A 149 -4.94 23.92 -39.42
N GLN A 150 -5.10 24.41 -40.65
CA GLN A 150 -5.97 25.55 -40.95
C GLN A 150 -7.45 25.19 -40.91
N ASP A 151 -7.83 23.95 -41.20
CA ASP A 151 -9.23 23.54 -41.13
C ASP A 151 -9.70 23.47 -39.68
N ILE A 152 -8.87 22.91 -38.79
CA ILE A 152 -9.15 22.89 -37.35
C ILE A 152 -9.20 24.31 -36.78
N LYS A 153 -8.30 25.19 -37.22
CA LYS A 153 -8.28 26.59 -36.78
C LYS A 153 -9.56 27.33 -37.17
N ASN A 154 -10.03 27.15 -38.40
CA ASN A 154 -11.25 27.81 -38.88
C ASN A 154 -12.50 27.29 -38.17
N GLN A 155 -12.59 25.97 -37.94
CA GLN A 155 -13.68 25.39 -37.16
C GLN A 155 -13.74 25.94 -35.73
N LEU A 156 -12.60 26.08 -35.06
CA LEU A 156 -12.55 26.64 -33.70
C LEU A 156 -12.93 28.14 -33.65
N LEU A 157 -12.64 28.90 -34.71
CA LEU A 157 -13.03 30.30 -34.83
C LEU A 157 -14.53 30.49 -35.13
N GLU A 158 -15.17 29.55 -35.85
CA GLU A 158 -16.62 29.58 -36.08
C GLU A 158 -17.43 29.45 -34.78
N PHE A 159 -16.95 28.69 -33.80
CA PHE A 159 -17.59 28.58 -32.48
C PHE A 159 -17.50 29.88 -31.64
N LEU A 160 -16.75 30.89 -32.08
CA LEU A 160 -16.61 32.19 -31.41
C LEU A 160 -17.60 33.27 -31.91
N HIS A 161 -18.41 32.96 -32.94
CA HIS A 161 -19.40 33.86 -33.56
C HIS A 161 -20.84 33.46 -33.21
#